data_AF-A0A8B6DLH0-F1
#
_entry.id   AF-A0A8B6DLH0-F1
#
_cell.length_a   1.000
_cell.length_b   1.000
_cell.length_c   1.000
_cell.angle_alpha   90.00
_cell.angle_beta   90.00
_cell.angle_gamma   90.00
#
_symmetry.space_group_name_H-M   'P 1'
#
loop_
_entity.id
_entity.type
_entity.pdbx_description
1 polymer ?
#
loop_
_entity_poly.entity_id
_entity_poly.type
_entity_poly.pdbx_seq_one_letter_code
_entity_poly.pdbx_strand_id
1 'polypeptide(L)'
;MEVLESVFERLASANLSARPSKCYIAYSSLEVLGHIVGTDRLSPNPDKIEVFILQTDASDNGIGAILLQDEDNIRLPVSYASKKLKASERNYSTIEKECLAIVWAISKFQ
;
A
#
# COMPACT_ATOMS: atom_id res chain seq x y z
N MET A 1 3.55 5.59 -31.83
CA MET A 1 2.13 5.18 -31.93
C MET A 1 1.99 3.65 -31.90
N GLU A 2 2.99 2.92 -32.41
CA GLU A 2 3.12 1.45 -32.38
C GLU A 2 2.70 0.73 -31.08
N VAL A 3 3.13 1.21 -29.91
CA VAL A 3 2.78 0.57 -28.63
C VAL A 3 1.27 0.58 -28.37
N LEU A 4 0.59 1.69 -28.68
CA LEU A 4 -0.85 1.82 -28.44
C LEU A 4 -1.66 0.92 -29.40
N GLU A 5 -1.23 0.85 -30.66
CA GLU A 5 -1.81 -0.05 -31.66
C GLU A 5 -1.68 -1.50 -31.21
N SER A 6 -0.49 -1.93 -30.78
CA SER A 6 -0.26 -3.28 -30.26
C SER A 6 -1.13 -3.61 -29.04
N VAL A 7 -1.35 -2.64 -28.13
CA VAL A 7 -2.26 -2.82 -26.98
C VAL A 7 -3.70 -3.03 -27.44
N PHE A 8 -4.19 -2.25 -28.41
CA PHE A 8 -5.55 -2.40 -28.91
C PHE A 8 -5.76 -3.70 -29.69
N GLU A 9 -4.78 -4.13 -30.49
CA GLU A 9 -4.80 -5.45 -31.14
C GLU A 9 -4.88 -6.58 -30.11
N ARG A 10 -4.08 -6.51 -29.04
CA ARG A 10 -4.11 -7.51 -27.96
C ARG A 10 -5.45 -7.54 -27.25
N LEU A 11 -6.03 -6.38 -26.93
CA LEU A 11 -7.36 -6.28 -26.32
C LEU A 11 -8.43 -6.90 -27.24
N ALA A 12 -8.39 -6.60 -28.54
CA ALA A 12 -9.31 -7.15 -29.52
C ALA A 12 -9.16 -8.69 -29.64
N SER A 13 -7.93 -9.20 -29.73
CA SER A 13 -7.66 -10.64 -29.80
C SER A 13 -8.11 -11.41 -28.54
N ALA A 14 -8.10 -10.74 -27.38
CA ALA A 14 -8.58 -11.27 -26.11
C ALA A 14 -10.09 -11.05 -25.89
N ASN A 15 -10.80 -10.47 -26.86
CA ASN A 15 -12.22 -10.13 -26.76
C ASN A 15 -12.55 -9.17 -25.59
N LEU A 16 -11.62 -8.26 -25.27
CA LEU A 16 -11.76 -7.23 -24.23
C LEU A 16 -12.01 -5.87 -24.88
N SER A 17 -12.89 -5.08 -24.25
CA SER A 17 -13.17 -3.70 -24.68
C SER A 17 -12.70 -2.70 -23.65
N ALA A 18 -11.93 -1.70 -24.08
CA ALA A 18 -11.57 -0.56 -23.25
C ALA A 18 -12.73 0.45 -23.26
N ARG A 19 -13.10 0.97 -22.08
CA ARG A 19 -14.16 2.00 -21.96
C ARG A 19 -13.57 3.38 -22.24
N PRO A 20 -13.91 4.07 -23.35
CA PRO A 20 -13.24 5.32 -23.72
C PRO A 20 -13.31 6.39 -22.64
N SER A 21 -14.44 6.47 -21.92
CA SER A 21 -14.63 7.43 -20.83
C SER A 21 -13.72 7.23 -19.62
N LYS A 22 -12.97 6.12 -19.55
CA LYS A 22 -11.98 5.82 -18.49
C LYS A 22 -10.56 5.66 -19.04
N CYS A 23 -10.35 5.94 -20.33
CA CYS A 23 -9.03 5.86 -20.95
C CYS A 23 -8.36 7.23 -20.95
N TYR A 24 -7.13 7.27 -20.47
CA TYR A 24 -6.27 8.45 -20.48
C TYR A 24 -5.04 8.12 -21.32
N ILE A 25 -4.93 8.71 -22.51
CA ILE A 25 -3.89 8.40 -23.50
C ILE A 25 -3.06 9.67 -23.74
N ALA A 26 -1.74 9.50 -23.84
CA ALA A 26 -0.78 10.58 -24.13
C ALA A 26 -0.76 11.73 -23.10
N TYR A 27 -0.90 11.41 -21.82
CA TYR A 27 -0.69 12.35 -20.71
C TYR A 27 0.76 12.25 -20.19
N SER A 28 1.33 13.39 -19.78
CA SER A 28 2.66 13.45 -19.15
C SER A 28 2.65 13.00 -17.68
N SER A 29 1.48 13.08 -17.04
CA SER A 29 1.24 12.63 -15.67
C SER A 29 -0.23 12.24 -15.49
N LEU A 30 -0.49 11.12 -14.82
CA LEU A 30 -1.86 10.69 -14.48
C LEU A 30 -1.91 9.99 -13.11
N GLU A 31 -3.06 10.07 -12.43
CA GLU A 31 -3.29 9.25 -11.24
C GLU A 31 -3.80 7.86 -11.63
N VAL A 32 -3.12 6.82 -11.15
CA VAL A 32 -3.49 5.41 -11.34
C VAL A 32 -3.32 4.69 -10.02
N LEU A 33 -4.40 4.08 -9.51
CA LEU A 33 -4.38 3.26 -8.29
C LEU A 33 -3.76 4.00 -7.07
N GLY A 34 -4.11 5.28 -6.89
CA GLY A 34 -3.60 6.11 -5.80
C GLY A 34 -2.14 6.54 -5.94
N HIS A 35 -1.54 6.39 -7.13
CA HIS A 35 -0.20 6.86 -7.46
C HIS A 35 -0.27 7.86 -8.60
N ILE A 36 0.60 8.86 -8.57
CA ILE A 36 0.86 9.75 -9.70
C ILE A 36 1.97 9.11 -10.53
N VAL A 37 1.62 8.70 -11.74
CA VAL A 37 2.51 8.15 -12.76
C VAL A 37 2.89 9.28 -13.71
N GLY A 38 4.09 9.81 -13.57
CA GLY A 38 4.67 10.82 -14.47
C GLY A 38 5.80 10.26 -15.34
N THR A 39 6.33 11.10 -16.24
CA THR A 39 7.41 10.72 -17.17
C THR A 39 8.66 10.17 -16.47
N ASP A 40 9.09 10.79 -15.36
CA ASP A 40 10.33 10.44 -14.66
C ASP A 40 10.12 10.03 -13.19
N ARG A 41 8.87 10.03 -12.72
CA ARG A 41 8.56 9.81 -11.31
C ARG A 41 7.26 9.05 -11.14
N LEU A 42 7.34 7.98 -10.37
CA LEU A 42 6.20 7.32 -9.74
C LEU A 42 6.18 7.76 -8.27
N SER A 43 5.10 8.38 -7.82
CA SER A 43 4.93 8.75 -6.41
C SER A 43 3.51 8.44 -5.94
N PRO A 44 3.29 8.08 -4.66
CA PRO A 44 1.94 8.01 -4.12
C PRO A 44 1.24 9.37 -4.29
N ASN A 45 -0.07 9.38 -4.51
CA ASN A 45 -0.83 10.62 -4.60
C ASN A 45 -0.79 11.32 -3.24
N PRO A 46 -0.21 12.53 -3.10
CA PRO A 46 -0.10 13.25 -1.83
C PRO A 46 -1.45 13.49 -1.14
N ASP A 47 -2.54 13.65 -1.89
CA ASP A 47 -3.88 13.79 -1.33
C ASP A 47 -4.36 12.50 -0.63
N LYS A 48 -3.73 11.36 -0.97
CA LYS A 48 -3.91 10.06 -0.34
C LYS A 48 -2.77 9.68 0.59
N ILE A 49 -1.90 10.63 0.95
CA ILE A 49 -0.87 10.48 1.98
C ILE A 49 -1.28 11.26 3.25
N GLU A 50 -2.59 11.48 3.44
CA GLU A 50 -3.19 11.83 4.73
C GLU A 50 -2.53 11.04 5.86
N VAL A 51 -2.46 11.65 7.04
CA VAL A 51 -1.68 11.18 8.19
C VAL A 51 -1.89 9.68 8.43
N PHE A 52 -0.90 8.88 8.05
CA PHE A 52 -0.94 7.44 8.32
C PHE A 52 -0.84 7.20 9.81
N ILE A 53 -1.78 6.43 10.34
CA ILE A 53 -1.81 6.02 11.75
C ILE A 53 -1.33 4.57 11.81
N LEU A 54 -0.22 4.34 12.51
CA LEU A 54 0.26 2.99 12.80
C LEU A 54 -0.26 2.55 14.17
N GLN A 55 -1.04 1.47 14.18
CA GLN A 55 -1.42 0.78 15.41
C GLN A 55 -0.69 -0.54 15.51
N THR A 56 -0.11 -0.82 16.68
CA THR A 56 0.61 -2.06 16.96
C THR A 56 0.11 -2.70 18.23
N ASP A 57 0.25 -4.02 18.30
CA ASP A 57 -0.08 -4.81 19.49
C ASP A 57 0.91 -5.97 19.61
N ALA A 58 1.23 -6.36 20.84
CA ALA A 58 2.08 -7.50 21.11
C ALA A 58 1.42 -8.49 22.08
N SER A 59 1.68 -9.77 21.81
CA SER A 59 1.26 -10.89 22.66
C SER A 59 2.45 -11.80 22.98
N ASP A 60 2.22 -12.82 23.80
CA ASP A 60 3.26 -13.81 24.12
C ASP A 60 3.71 -14.65 22.93
N ASN A 61 2.94 -14.68 21.84
CA ASN A 61 3.22 -15.54 20.69
C ASN A 61 3.58 -14.77 19.42
N GLY A 62 3.20 -13.50 19.32
CA GLY A 62 3.28 -12.75 18.08
C GLY A 62 3.04 -11.27 18.28
N ILE A 63 3.44 -10.51 17.26
CA ILE A 63 3.20 -9.08 17.14
C ILE A 63 2.31 -8.83 15.93
N GLY A 64 1.48 -7.79 16.03
CA GLY A 64 0.58 -7.34 14.98
C GLY A 64 0.69 -5.84 14.76
N ALA A 65 0.38 -5.41 13.53
CA ALA A 65 0.30 -4.01 13.17
C ALA A 65 -0.76 -3.77 12.10
N ILE A 66 -1.40 -2.61 12.18
CA ILE A 66 -2.37 -2.12 11.21
C ILE A 66 -1.94 -0.72 10.79
N LEU A 67 -1.80 -0.53 9.47
CA LEU A 67 -1.63 0.78 8.86
C LEU A 67 -3.01 1.32 8.50
N LEU A 68 -3.35 2.49 9.05
CA LEU A 68 -4.65 3.13 8.88
C LEU A 68 -4.47 4.50 8.20
N GLN A 69 -5.51 4.94 7.49
CA GLN A 69 -5.69 6.30 7.02
C GLN A 69 -6.87 6.94 7.73
N ASP A 70 -6.78 8.23 8.03
CA ASP A 70 -7.90 9.01 8.56
C ASP A 70 -8.59 9.71 7.39
N GLU A 71 -9.82 9.32 7.09
CA GLU A 71 -10.69 10.00 6.12
C GLU A 71 -11.97 10.40 6.85
N ASP A 72 -12.25 11.70 6.93
CA ASP A 72 -13.46 12.25 7.57
C ASP A 72 -13.72 11.75 9.02
N ASN A 73 -12.65 11.59 9.83
CA ASN A 73 -12.67 11.02 11.19
C ASN A 73 -12.99 9.52 11.25
N ILE A 74 -12.92 8.82 10.13
CA ILE A 74 -13.05 7.38 10.04
C ILE A 74 -11.67 6.79 9.74
N ARG A 75 -11.23 5.89 10.62
CA ARG A 75 -9.96 5.16 10.43
C ARG A 75 -10.18 3.98 9.49
N LEU A 76 -9.69 4.11 8.26
CA LEU A 76 -9.78 3.10 7.24
C LEU A 76 -8.50 2.26 7.18
N PRO A 77 -8.59 0.92 7.22
CA PRO A 77 -7.42 0.06 7.14
C PRO A 77 -6.84 0.01 5.72
N VAL A 78 -5.55 0.31 5.62
CA VAL A 78 -4.77 0.24 4.38
C VAL A 78 -4.04 -1.10 4.27
N SER A 79 -3.44 -1.56 5.37
CA SER A 79 -2.68 -2.80 5.40
C SER A 79 -2.59 -3.42 6.78
N TYR A 80 -2.49 -4.75 6.82
CA TYR A 80 -2.32 -5.53 8.04
C TYR A 80 -1.02 -6.32 7.96
N ALA A 81 -0.29 -6.37 9.08
CA ALA A 81 0.91 -7.17 9.18
C ALA A 81 0.93 -7.91 10.51
N SER A 82 1.40 -9.16 10.50
CA SER A 82 1.67 -9.91 11.73
C SER A 82 2.89 -10.80 11.58
N LYS A 83 3.52 -11.13 12.71
CA LYS A 83 4.70 -12.00 12.77
C LYS A 83 4.68 -12.80 14.07
N LYS A 84 5.00 -14.09 13.99
CA LYS A 84 5.26 -14.93 15.18
C LYS A 84 6.60 -14.54 15.81
N LEU A 85 6.61 -14.45 17.14
CA LEU A 85 7.85 -14.20 17.89
C LEU A 85 8.80 -15.40 17.78
N LYS A 86 10.09 -15.11 17.61
CA LYS A 86 11.15 -16.12 17.71
C LYS A 86 11.27 -16.62 19.15
N ALA A 87 11.91 -17.77 19.34
CA ALA A 87 12.13 -18.32 20.68
C ALA A 87 12.84 -17.33 21.64
N SER A 88 13.81 -16.57 21.13
CA SER A 88 14.47 -15.51 21.90
C SER A 88 13.56 -14.31 22.19
N GLU A 89 12.77 -13.88 21.20
CA GLU A 89 11.87 -12.73 21.31
C GLU A 89 10.69 -13.00 22.27
N ARG A 90 10.29 -14.27 22.46
CA ARG A 90 9.25 -14.65 23.44
C ARG A 90 9.66 -14.40 24.90
N ASN A 91 10.96 -14.39 25.17
CA ASN A 91 11.50 -14.14 26.51
C ASN A 91 11.58 -12.65 26.87
N TYR A 92 11.29 -11.76 25.92
CA TYR A 92 11.19 -10.33 26.18
C TYR A 92 10.02 -10.02 27.13
N SER A 93 10.21 -9.02 27.97
CA SER A 93 9.14 -8.44 28.77
C SER A 93 8.04 -7.86 27.88
N THR A 94 6.85 -7.64 28.44
CA THR A 94 5.72 -7.05 27.69
C THR A 94 6.11 -5.73 27.04
N ILE A 95 6.80 -4.85 27.76
CA ILE A 95 7.24 -3.53 27.24
C ILE A 95 8.20 -3.68 26.07
N GLU A 96 9.15 -4.62 26.15
CA GLU A 96 10.09 -4.90 25.06
C GLU A 96 9.40 -5.50 23.84
N LYS A 97 8.37 -6.34 24.03
CA LYS A 97 7.55 -6.89 22.95
C LYS A 97 6.74 -5.80 22.23
N GLU A 98 6.15 -4.86 22.98
CA GLU A 98 5.46 -3.70 22.39
C GLU A 98 6.42 -2.83 21.58
N CYS A 99 7.60 -2.53 22.13
CA CYS A 99 8.64 -1.77 21.42
C CYS A 99 9.10 -2.50 20.14
N LEU A 100 9.30 -3.82 20.22
CA LEU A 100 9.61 -4.65 19.06
C LEU A 100 8.50 -4.58 18.01
N ALA A 101 7.22 -4.59 18.41
CA ALA A 101 6.09 -4.46 17.49
C ALA A 101 6.14 -3.14 16.72
N ILE A 102 6.39 -2.02 17.40
CA ILE A 102 6.54 -0.69 16.78
C ILE A 102 7.70 -0.67 15.77
N VAL A 103 8.90 -1.05 16.21
CA VAL A 103 10.12 -1.00 15.37
C VAL A 103 9.96 -1.91 14.15
N TRP A 104 9.45 -3.13 14.36
CA TRP A 104 9.21 -4.08 13.29
C TRP A 104 8.16 -3.56 12.30
N ALA A 105 7.07 -2.97 12.79
CA ALA A 105 5.99 -2.47 11.95
C ALA A 105 6.43 -1.28 11.09
N ILE A 106 7.23 -0.35 11.64
CA ILE A 106 7.82 0.76 10.87
C ILE A 106 8.69 0.21 9.73
N SER A 107 9.55 -0.76 10.02
CA SER A 107 10.38 -1.41 8.98
C SER A 107 9.56 -2.20 7.97
N LYS A 108 8.34 -2.65 8.33
CA LYS A 108 7.50 -3.47 7.46
C LYS A 108 6.68 -2.64 6.46
N PHE A 109 6.33 -1.40 6.82
CA PHE A 109 5.51 -0.49 6.02
C PHE A 109 6.31 0.66 5.36
N GLN A 110 7.63 0.68 5.52
CA GLN A 110 8.55 1.46 4.67
C GLN A 110 8.67 0.85 3.27
#